data_AF-A0A9D1EWS5-F1
#
_entry.id   AF-A0A9D1EWS5-F1
#
_cell.length_a   1.000
_cell.length_b   1.000
_cell.length_c   1.000
_cell.angle_alpha   90.00
_cell.angle_beta   90.00
_cell.angle_gamma   90.00
#
_symmetry.space_group_name_H-M   'P 1'
#
loop_
_entity.id
_entity.type
_entity.pdbx_description
1 polymer ?
#
loop_
_entity_poly.entity_id
_entity_poly.type
_entity_poly.pdbx_seq_one_letter_code
_entity_poly.pdbx_strand_id
1 'polypeptide(L)'
;MARDAYARRKRREKSGQRQEFYDCIRDVLEHPAVQSMKRYPHHGDTNCFRHCLNVAYYNYEICKILGLDAAAAARAGMLHDLFLYDWHTHARKTGQRFHGFTHPAAALRNAERYFTLSDLERDIIQKHMWPLTIIPPKYPESYVICMTDKYCGAMEVAAGYSRRLPKLPLGYRSMYRMAARLLPHPHRRD
;
A
#
# COMPACT_ATOMS: atom_id res chain seq x y z
N MET A 1 -7.90 -15.96 -33.13
CA MET A 1 -6.59 -16.67 -33.12
C MET A 1 -5.42 -15.78 -32.69
N ALA A 2 -4.96 -14.78 -33.45
CA ALA A 2 -3.81 -13.94 -33.06
C ALA A 2 -4.07 -13.04 -31.82
N ARG A 3 -5.27 -12.45 -31.73
CA ARG A 3 -5.72 -11.68 -30.54
C ARG A 3 -5.79 -12.53 -29.27
N ASP A 4 -6.16 -13.80 -29.40
CA ASP A 4 -6.25 -14.74 -28.27
C ASP A 4 -4.86 -15.16 -27.79
N ALA A 5 -3.91 -15.38 -28.70
CA ALA A 5 -2.52 -15.67 -28.37
C ALA A 5 -1.84 -14.48 -27.66
N TYR A 6 -2.04 -13.25 -28.15
CA TYR A 6 -1.55 -12.03 -27.49
C TYR A 6 -2.13 -11.87 -26.08
N ALA A 7 -3.45 -12.02 -25.93
CA ALA A 7 -4.10 -11.93 -24.62
C ALA A 7 -3.60 -13.00 -23.64
N ARG A 8 -3.38 -14.24 -24.11
CA ARG A 8 -2.82 -15.32 -23.30
C ARG A 8 -1.39 -15.04 -22.85
N ARG A 9 -0.53 -14.54 -23.75
CA ARG A 9 0.86 -14.15 -23.41
C ARG A 9 0.88 -13.05 -22.36
N LYS A 10 0.12 -11.97 -22.58
CA LYS A 10 0.01 -10.85 -21.63
C LYS A 10 -0.50 -11.29 -20.25
N ARG A 11 -1.44 -12.24 -20.20
CA ARG A 11 -1.91 -12.83 -18.93
C ARG A 11 -0.82 -13.63 -18.22
N ARG A 12 -0.02 -14.42 -18.96
CA ARG A 12 1.11 -15.18 -18.39
C ARG A 12 2.20 -14.26 -17.85
N GLU A 13 2.59 -13.24 -18.60
CA GLU A 13 3.56 -12.23 -18.16
C GLU A 13 3.09 -11.54 -16.87
N LYS A 14 1.83 -11.10 -16.84
CA LYS A 14 1.22 -10.50 -15.63
C LYS A 14 1.18 -11.48 -14.45
N SER A 15 0.92 -12.76 -14.71
CA SER A 15 0.96 -13.80 -13.67
C SER A 15 2.37 -14.01 -13.12
N GLY A 16 3.39 -14.00 -13.98
CA GLY A 16 4.79 -14.13 -13.58
C GLY A 16 5.24 -12.95 -12.72
N GLN A 17 4.96 -11.72 -13.16
CA GLN A 17 5.26 -10.50 -12.38
C GLN A 17 4.59 -10.52 -11.01
N ARG A 18 3.34 -11.00 -10.93
CA ARG A 18 2.63 -11.14 -9.65
C ARG A 18 3.29 -12.16 -8.73
N GLN A 19 3.80 -13.26 -9.27
CA GLN A 19 4.51 -14.27 -8.48
C GLN A 19 5.82 -13.70 -7.94
N GLU A 20 6.60 -13.04 -8.79
CA GLU A 20 7.86 -12.37 -8.40
C GLU A 20 7.63 -11.35 -7.28
N PHE A 21 6.58 -10.53 -7.37
CA PHE A 21 6.20 -9.61 -6.30
C PHE A 21 5.99 -10.34 -4.95
N TYR A 22 5.22 -11.43 -4.94
CA TYR A 22 4.97 -12.17 -3.70
C TYR A 22 6.22 -12.88 -3.18
N ASP A 23 7.10 -13.33 -4.06
CA ASP A 23 8.37 -13.92 -3.67
C ASP A 23 9.28 -12.88 -2.97
N CYS A 24 9.28 -11.62 -3.41
CA CYS A 24 10.04 -10.54 -2.78
C CYS A 24 9.60 -10.25 -1.33
N ILE A 25 8.31 -10.43 -1.03
CA ILE A 25 7.74 -10.04 0.27
C ILE A 25 7.31 -11.22 1.13
N ARG A 26 7.54 -12.47 0.72
CA ARG A 26 6.96 -13.65 1.37
C ARG A 26 7.26 -13.73 2.86
N ASP A 27 8.53 -13.54 3.23
CA ASP A 27 9.01 -13.52 4.61
C ASP A 27 8.34 -12.42 5.45
N VAL A 28 8.22 -11.21 4.90
CA VAL A 28 7.55 -10.08 5.56
C VAL A 28 6.05 -10.34 5.68
N LEU A 29 5.44 -10.78 4.59
CA LEU A 29 4.01 -11.01 4.45
C LEU A 29 3.52 -12.04 5.46
N GLU A 30 4.25 -13.14 5.66
CA GLU A 30 3.86 -14.25 6.55
C GLU A 30 4.14 -13.96 8.03
N HIS A 31 4.96 -12.95 8.35
CA HIS A 31 5.37 -12.68 9.71
C HIS A 31 4.18 -12.29 10.62
N PRO A 32 4.08 -12.84 11.86
CA PRO A 32 2.94 -12.59 12.75
C PRO A 32 2.70 -11.12 13.07
N ALA A 33 3.76 -10.31 13.23
CA ALA A 33 3.62 -8.87 13.49
C ALA A 33 2.94 -8.16 12.31
N VAL A 34 3.32 -8.51 11.07
CA VAL A 34 2.74 -7.94 9.84
C VAL A 34 1.29 -8.41 9.70
N GLN A 35 1.02 -9.71 9.90
CA GLN A 35 -0.34 -10.26 9.89
C GLN A 35 -1.26 -9.59 10.91
N SER A 36 -0.72 -9.17 12.06
CA SER A 36 -1.48 -8.49 13.11
C SER A 36 -2.07 -7.14 12.68
N MET A 37 -1.52 -6.51 11.63
CA MET A 37 -2.03 -5.27 11.06
C MET A 37 -3.44 -5.40 10.48
N LYS A 38 -3.92 -6.63 10.22
CA LYS A 38 -5.31 -6.89 9.80
C LYS A 38 -6.35 -6.41 10.83
N ARG A 39 -5.94 -6.26 12.10
CA ARG A 39 -6.80 -5.83 13.21
C ARG A 39 -6.97 -4.32 13.32
N TYR A 40 -6.15 -3.54 12.63
CA TYR A 40 -6.16 -2.08 12.77
C TYR A 40 -6.88 -1.44 11.57
N PRO A 41 -8.03 -0.76 11.80
CA PRO A 41 -8.66 0.06 10.77
C PRO A 41 -7.69 1.16 10.30
N HIS A 42 -7.77 1.51 9.01
CA HIS A 42 -6.83 2.47 8.43
C HIS A 42 -7.54 3.50 7.52
N HIS A 43 -8.12 3.07 6.40
CA HIS A 43 -8.80 3.95 5.44
C HIS A 43 -10.19 3.44 5.08
N GLY A 44 -11.23 4.14 5.53
CA GLY A 44 -12.61 3.73 5.31
C GLY A 44 -12.88 2.35 5.93
N ASP A 45 -13.08 1.34 5.08
CA ASP A 45 -13.28 -0.05 5.52
C ASP A 45 -12.02 -0.93 5.25
N THR A 46 -10.89 -0.32 4.90
CA THR A 46 -9.61 -0.99 4.67
C THR A 46 -8.79 -1.03 5.96
N ASN A 47 -8.25 -2.21 6.29
CA ASN A 47 -7.30 -2.37 7.40
C ASN A 47 -5.85 -2.09 6.97
N CYS A 48 -4.99 -1.82 7.94
CA CYS A 48 -3.59 -1.45 7.75
C CYS A 48 -2.80 -2.47 6.92
N PHE A 49 -2.99 -3.78 7.17
CA PHE A 49 -2.36 -4.84 6.38
C PHE A 49 -2.70 -4.72 4.90
N ARG A 50 -3.98 -4.47 4.62
CA ARG A 50 -4.47 -4.42 3.25
C ARG A 50 -3.98 -3.18 2.51
N HIS A 51 -3.95 -2.05 3.21
CA HIS A 51 -3.37 -0.81 2.72
C HIS A 51 -1.89 -1.02 2.34
N CYS A 52 -1.07 -1.51 3.28
CA CYS A 52 0.34 -1.82 3.05
C CYS A 52 0.56 -2.76 1.86
N LEU A 53 -0.29 -3.80 1.71
CA LEU A 53 -0.17 -4.73 0.59
C LEU A 53 -0.48 -4.08 -0.76
N ASN A 54 -1.49 -3.19 -0.82
CA ASN A 54 -1.80 -2.44 -2.04
C ASN A 54 -0.64 -1.50 -2.41
N VAL A 55 -0.14 -0.75 -1.43
CA VAL A 55 0.99 0.18 -1.59
C VAL A 55 2.24 -0.58 -2.06
N ALA A 56 2.60 -1.67 -1.39
CA ALA A 56 3.73 -2.53 -1.76
C ALA A 56 3.67 -2.99 -3.22
N TYR A 57 2.49 -3.39 -3.70
CA TYR A 57 2.30 -3.84 -5.07
C TYR A 57 2.53 -2.73 -6.10
N TYR A 58 1.93 -1.55 -5.89
CA TYR A 58 2.16 -0.42 -6.80
C TYR A 58 3.59 0.11 -6.73
N ASN A 59 4.20 0.09 -5.54
CA ASN A 59 5.59 0.48 -5.35
C ASN A 59 6.53 -0.45 -6.13
N TYR A 60 6.30 -1.77 -6.06
CA TYR A 60 7.01 -2.78 -6.85
C TYR A 60 6.88 -2.54 -8.36
N GLU A 61 5.65 -2.42 -8.87
CA GLU A 61 5.40 -2.26 -10.30
C GLU A 61 6.07 -1.00 -10.86
N ILE A 62 5.93 0.14 -10.17
CA ILE A 62 6.52 1.40 -10.61
C ILE A 62 8.04 1.35 -10.53
N CYS A 63 8.61 0.87 -9.42
CA CYS A 63 10.07 0.74 -9.30
C CYS A 63 10.64 -0.20 -10.36
N LYS A 64 9.94 -1.29 -10.68
CA LYS A 64 10.36 -2.22 -11.75
C LYS A 64 10.34 -1.55 -13.13
N ILE A 65 9.32 -0.76 -13.43
CA ILE A 65 9.24 0.02 -14.68
C ILE A 65 10.37 1.05 -14.77
N LEU A 66 10.74 1.66 -13.65
CA LEU A 66 11.79 2.68 -13.57
C LEU A 66 13.22 2.10 -13.49
N GLY A 67 13.37 0.77 -13.43
CA GLY A 67 14.69 0.13 -13.27
C GLY A 67 15.33 0.35 -11.89
N LEU A 68 14.50 0.60 -10.87
CA LEU A 68 14.88 0.79 -9.47
C LEU A 68 14.87 -0.55 -8.71
N ASP A 69 15.28 -0.56 -7.44
CA ASP A 69 15.22 -1.77 -6.60
C ASP A 69 13.77 -2.08 -6.17
N ALA A 70 13.05 -2.76 -7.07
CA ALA A 70 11.66 -3.13 -6.88
C ALA A 70 11.46 -4.10 -5.70
N ALA A 71 12.46 -4.94 -5.38
CA ALA A 71 12.35 -5.89 -4.28
C ALA A 71 12.40 -5.16 -2.93
N ALA A 72 13.38 -4.28 -2.73
CA ALA A 72 13.46 -3.42 -1.55
C ALA A 72 12.20 -2.52 -1.43
N ALA A 73 11.75 -1.96 -2.55
CA ALA A 73 10.54 -1.14 -2.60
C ALA A 73 9.26 -1.90 -2.18
N ALA A 74 9.11 -3.15 -2.61
CA ALA A 74 7.99 -4.01 -2.22
C ALA A 74 8.03 -4.34 -0.73
N ARG A 75 9.21 -4.74 -0.22
CA ARG A 75 9.41 -5.10 1.19
C ARG A 75 9.14 -3.93 2.11
N ALA A 76 9.77 -2.78 1.85
CA ALA A 76 9.54 -1.57 2.62
C ALA A 76 8.11 -1.07 2.49
N GLY A 77 7.48 -1.20 1.31
CA GLY A 77 6.06 -0.88 1.12
C GLY A 77 5.12 -1.72 1.98
N MET A 78 5.48 -2.98 2.29
CA MET A 78 4.69 -3.81 3.22
C MET A 78 4.90 -3.40 4.69
N LEU A 79 5.99 -2.70 4.99
CA LEU A 79 6.43 -2.35 6.35
C LEU A 79 6.22 -0.87 6.71
N HIS A 80 5.95 0.01 5.74
CA HIS A 80 5.95 1.47 5.92
C HIS A 80 5.02 1.94 7.06
N ASP A 81 3.97 1.17 7.30
CA ASP A 81 2.91 1.45 8.26
C ASP A 81 2.85 0.43 9.41
N LEU A 82 3.96 -0.26 9.70
CA LEU A 82 4.06 -1.26 10.78
C LEU A 82 4.07 -0.61 12.18
N PHE A 83 3.16 0.33 12.49
CA PHE A 83 3.09 1.01 13.78
C PHE A 83 2.40 0.16 14.87
N LEU A 84 1.60 -0.84 14.50
CA LEU A 84 1.01 -1.87 15.37
C LEU A 84 0.02 -1.38 16.45
N TYR A 85 -0.71 -0.31 16.17
CA TYR A 85 -1.81 0.16 17.01
C TYR A 85 -2.97 0.67 16.16
N ASP A 86 -4.09 1.05 16.77
CA ASP A 86 -5.18 1.74 16.08
C ASP A 86 -5.03 3.25 16.29
N TRP A 87 -4.72 3.99 15.22
CA TRP A 87 -4.43 5.42 15.29
C TRP A 87 -5.66 6.28 15.61
N HIS A 88 -6.87 5.78 15.32
CA HIS A 88 -8.12 6.48 15.64
C HIS A 88 -8.35 6.56 17.16
N THR A 89 -7.86 5.56 17.91
CA THR A 89 -7.96 5.54 19.37
C THR A 89 -6.65 5.87 20.08
N HIS A 90 -5.53 5.86 19.38
CA HIS A 90 -4.20 6.07 19.95
C HIS A 90 -4.06 7.42 20.64
N ALA A 91 -4.44 8.52 19.96
CA ALA A 91 -4.34 9.87 20.52
C ALA A 91 -5.09 10.03 21.85
N ARG A 92 -6.25 9.37 21.98
CA ARG A 92 -7.05 9.37 23.21
C ARG A 92 -6.41 8.57 24.34
N LYS A 93 -5.61 7.55 24.02
CA LYS A 93 -4.97 6.65 25.00
C LYS A 93 -3.61 7.15 25.46
N THR A 94 -2.84 7.78 24.57
CA THR A 94 -1.43 8.13 24.82
C THR A 94 -1.17 9.64 24.83
N GLY A 95 -2.13 10.46 24.40
CA GLY A 95 -1.94 11.90 24.21
C GLY A 95 -1.19 12.28 22.93
N GLN A 96 -0.70 11.31 22.14
CA GLN A 96 0.00 11.57 20.88
C GLN A 96 -0.99 11.87 19.75
N ARG A 97 -1.26 13.16 19.52
CA ARG A 97 -2.27 13.61 18.55
C ARG A 97 -1.77 13.66 17.10
N PHE A 98 -0.46 13.74 16.90
CA PHE A 98 0.18 13.93 15.59
C PHE A 98 0.64 12.62 14.96
N HIS A 99 -0.31 11.72 14.66
CA HIS A 99 -0.01 10.40 14.09
C HIS A 99 0.83 10.50 12.80
N GLY A 100 0.46 11.38 11.87
CA GLY A 100 1.16 11.57 10.59
C GLY A 100 2.65 11.92 10.72
N PHE A 101 3.06 12.54 11.83
CA PHE A 101 4.45 12.93 12.07
C PHE A 101 5.26 11.88 12.85
N THR A 102 4.57 10.95 13.52
CA THR A 102 5.18 10.05 14.50
C THR A 102 5.20 8.61 14.05
N HIS A 103 4.23 8.19 13.23
CA HIS A 103 4.16 6.80 12.79
C HIS A 103 5.29 6.34 11.89
N PRO A 104 5.95 7.16 11.03
CA PRO A 104 7.06 6.66 10.23
C PRO A 104 8.22 6.17 11.11
N ALA A 105 8.50 6.91 12.20
CA ALA A 105 9.49 6.50 13.18
C ALA A 105 9.04 5.27 13.99
N ALA A 106 7.75 5.15 14.32
CA ALA A 106 7.22 3.99 15.02
C ALA A 106 7.26 2.71 14.14
N ALA A 107 6.88 2.85 12.87
CA ALA A 107 6.93 1.79 11.88
C ALA A 107 8.38 1.33 11.65
N LEU A 108 9.32 2.27 11.48
CA LEU A 108 10.74 1.93 11.34
C LEU A 108 11.25 1.14 12.55
N ARG A 109 11.02 1.61 13.78
CA ARG A 109 11.47 0.90 15.00
C ARG A 109 10.89 -0.51 15.09
N ASN A 110 9.63 -0.70 14.74
CA ASN A 110 9.01 -2.02 14.73
C ASN A 110 9.59 -2.89 13.61
N ALA A 111 9.82 -2.33 12.41
CA ALA A 111 10.42 -3.05 11.29
C ALA A 111 11.84 -3.53 11.63
N GLU A 112 12.69 -2.66 12.20
CA GLU A 112 14.04 -3.01 12.65
C GLU A 112 14.06 -4.03 13.80
N ARG A 113 12.99 -4.10 14.59
CA ARG A 113 12.86 -5.11 15.65
C ARG A 113 12.63 -6.51 15.10
N TYR A 114 11.89 -6.64 13.99
CA TYR A 114 11.47 -7.94 13.45
C TYR A 114 12.25 -8.37 12.20
N PHE A 115 12.90 -7.44 11.49
CA PHE A 115 13.56 -7.70 10.22
C PHE A 115 14.92 -7.02 10.12
N THR A 116 15.82 -7.62 9.35
CA THR A 116 17.04 -6.95 8.91
C THR A 116 16.72 -6.08 7.71
N LEU A 117 16.97 -4.78 7.81
CA LEU A 117 16.68 -3.80 6.76
C LEU A 117 17.96 -3.29 6.10
N SER A 118 17.89 -3.03 4.81
CA SER A 118 18.85 -2.22 4.06
C SER A 118 18.63 -0.72 4.32
N ASP A 119 19.63 0.11 4.02
CA ASP A 119 19.49 1.57 4.15
C ASP A 119 18.40 2.15 3.24
N LEU A 120 18.19 1.53 2.08
CA LEU A 120 17.09 1.85 1.18
C LEU A 120 15.73 1.58 1.85
N GLU A 121 15.53 0.38 2.39
CA GLU A 121 14.27 0.04 3.07
C GLU A 121 13.99 0.95 4.27
N ARG A 122 15.04 1.27 5.06
CA ARG A 122 14.92 2.22 6.18
C ARG A 122 14.47 3.60 5.71
N ASP A 123 15.08 4.12 4.64
CA ASP A 123 14.74 5.45 4.10
C ASP A 123 13.31 5.50 3.57
N ILE A 124 12.87 4.46 2.85
CA ILE A 124 11.49 4.31 2.36
C ILE A 124 10.52 4.34 3.53
N ILE A 125 10.72 3.52 4.57
CA ILE A 125 9.83 3.46 5.73
C ILE A 125 9.85 4.77 6.51
N GLN A 126 11.00 5.37 6.74
CA GLN A 126 11.11 6.58 7.57
C GLN A 126 10.53 7.82 6.90
N LYS A 127 10.54 7.88 5.56
CA LYS A 127 10.25 9.10 4.80
C LYS A 127 9.03 8.99 3.88
N HIS A 128 8.28 7.89 3.94
CA HIS A 128 7.09 7.71 3.10
C HIS A 128 6.02 8.79 3.28
N MET A 129 6.05 9.55 4.38
CA MET A 129 5.15 10.68 4.63
C MET A 129 5.63 12.02 4.07
N TRP A 130 6.78 12.09 3.39
CA TRP A 130 7.22 13.34 2.76
C TRP A 130 6.14 13.88 1.80
N PRO A 131 5.87 15.21 1.78
CA PRO A 131 6.57 16.31 2.45
C PRO A 131 6.12 16.60 3.89
N LEU A 132 5.24 15.79 4.49
CA LEU A 132 4.84 15.96 5.90
C LEU A 132 6.03 15.73 6.85
N THR A 133 6.83 14.70 6.59
CA THR A 133 8.18 14.59 7.15
C THR A 133 9.11 15.51 6.38
N ILE A 134 9.58 16.58 7.00
CA ILE A 134 10.29 17.69 6.34
C ILE A 134 11.63 17.23 5.70
N ILE A 135 12.25 16.18 6.25
CA ILE A 135 13.51 15.63 5.71
C ILE A 135 13.22 14.92 4.39
N PRO A 136 13.84 15.33 3.27
CA PRO A 136 13.57 14.76 1.95
C PRO A 136 14.07 13.31 1.81
N PRO A 137 13.40 12.49 0.99
CA PRO A 137 13.86 11.16 0.62
C PRO A 137 15.28 11.15 0.03
N LYS A 138 16.08 10.13 0.36
CA LYS A 138 17.45 9.98 -0.18
C LYS A 138 17.47 9.21 -1.50
N TYR A 139 16.55 8.25 -1.64
CA TYR A 139 16.50 7.34 -2.77
C TYR A 139 15.28 7.60 -3.65
N PRO A 140 15.35 7.36 -4.98
CA PRO A 140 14.21 7.47 -5.89
C PRO A 140 12.99 6.65 -5.46
N GLU A 141 13.20 5.42 -4.97
CA GLU A 141 12.15 4.51 -4.48
C GLU A 141 11.37 5.13 -3.31
N SER A 142 12.05 5.92 -2.47
CA SER A 142 11.44 6.62 -1.35
C SER A 142 10.53 7.78 -1.81
N TYR A 143 10.69 8.30 -3.03
CA TYR A 143 9.69 9.19 -3.64
C TYR A 143 8.50 8.39 -4.21
N VAL A 144 8.76 7.19 -4.76
CA VAL A 144 7.69 6.33 -5.29
C VAL A 144 6.74 5.88 -4.18
N ILE A 145 7.25 5.50 -3.01
CA ILE A 145 6.40 5.15 -1.86
C ILE A 145 5.54 6.35 -1.46
N CYS A 146 6.10 7.57 -1.49
CA CYS A 146 5.35 8.76 -1.14
C CYS A 146 4.14 8.91 -2.05
N MET A 147 4.26 8.65 -3.35
CA MET A 147 3.12 8.78 -4.26
C MET A 147 2.12 7.63 -4.15
N THR A 148 2.63 6.40 -4.02
CA THR A 148 1.79 5.18 -4.01
C THR A 148 0.95 5.06 -2.74
N ASP A 149 1.50 5.46 -1.59
CA ASP A 149 0.80 5.60 -0.32
C ASP A 149 -0.45 6.50 -0.44
N LYS A 150 -0.27 7.77 -0.85
CA LYS A 150 -1.39 8.72 -0.97
C LYS A 150 -2.38 8.30 -2.04
N TYR A 151 -1.89 7.72 -3.14
CA TYR A 151 -2.77 7.17 -4.17
C TYR A 151 -3.66 6.07 -3.60
N CYS A 152 -3.09 5.07 -2.94
CA CYS A 152 -3.86 3.98 -2.34
C CYS A 152 -4.83 4.50 -1.29
N GLY A 153 -4.38 5.38 -0.39
CA GLY A 153 -5.23 5.96 0.64
C GLY A 153 -6.40 6.77 0.06
N ALA A 154 -6.15 7.60 -0.94
CA ALA A 154 -7.22 8.34 -1.63
C ALA A 154 -8.25 7.42 -2.28
N MET A 155 -7.80 6.36 -2.97
CA MET A 155 -8.71 5.41 -3.62
C MET A 155 -9.50 4.59 -2.60
N GLU A 156 -8.89 4.20 -1.48
CA GLU A 156 -9.55 3.45 -0.41
C GLU A 156 -10.63 4.29 0.28
N VAL A 157 -10.34 5.56 0.57
CA VAL A 157 -11.31 6.52 1.10
C VAL A 157 -12.45 6.72 0.10
N ALA A 158 -12.15 6.98 -1.18
CA ALA A 158 -13.17 7.16 -2.22
C ALA A 158 -14.07 5.92 -2.40
N ALA A 159 -13.49 4.72 -2.34
CA ALA A 159 -14.24 3.46 -2.38
C ALA A 159 -15.11 3.26 -1.12
N GLY A 160 -14.66 3.72 0.05
CA GLY A 160 -15.45 3.76 1.27
C GLY A 160 -16.68 4.67 1.14
N TYR A 161 -16.49 5.91 0.68
CA TYR A 161 -17.59 6.86 0.45
C TYR A 161 -18.60 6.36 -0.59
N SER A 162 -18.11 5.81 -1.71
CA SER A 162 -18.96 5.30 -2.80
C SER A 162 -19.92 4.19 -2.35
N ARG A 163 -19.56 3.42 -1.31
CA ARG A 163 -20.40 2.37 -0.73
C ARG A 163 -21.47 2.90 0.24
N ARG A 164 -21.24 4.10 0.79
CA ARG A 164 -22.15 4.75 1.76
C ARG A 164 -23.17 5.67 1.10
N LEU A 165 -22.94 6.08 -0.15
CA LEU A 165 -23.91 6.86 -0.91
C LEU A 165 -25.13 5.99 -1.31
N PRO A 166 -26.37 6.52 -1.20
CA PRO A 166 -27.55 5.83 -1.66
C PRO A 166 -27.42 5.53 -3.17
N LYS A 167 -27.92 4.36 -3.61
CA LYS A 167 -27.94 4.01 -5.04
C LYS A 167 -28.71 5.10 -5.79
N LEU A 168 -28.00 5.91 -6.58
CA LEU A 168 -28.62 6.93 -7.44
C LEU A 168 -29.67 6.27 -8.36
N PRO A 169 -30.74 7.00 -8.73
CA PRO A 169 -31.81 6.49 -9.59
C PRO A 169 -31.26 5.96 -10.93
N LEU A 170 -31.98 5.02 -11.55
CA LEU A 170 -31.53 4.20 -12.69
C LEU A 170 -30.78 4.97 -13.79
N GLY A 171 -31.15 6.24 -14.05
CA GLY A 171 -30.56 7.08 -15.09
C GLY A 171 -29.05 7.36 -14.94
N TYR A 172 -28.49 7.24 -13.75
CA TYR A 172 -27.07 7.51 -13.49
C TYR A 172 -26.19 6.24 -13.40
N ARG A 173 -26.78 5.05 -13.62
CA ARG A 173 -26.04 3.76 -13.54
C ARG A 173 -24.91 3.62 -14.55
N SER A 174 -25.03 4.21 -15.75
CA SER A 174 -23.97 4.14 -16.77
C SER A 174 -22.74 4.93 -16.35
N MET A 175 -22.94 6.14 -15.82
CA MET A 175 -21.88 6.98 -15.27
C MET A 175 -21.19 6.31 -14.08
N TYR A 176 -21.96 5.69 -13.17
CA TYR A 176 -21.40 4.95 -12.05
C TYR A 176 -20.56 3.75 -12.49
N ARG A 177 -21.02 2.97 -13.49
CA ARG A 177 -20.23 1.86 -14.05
C ARG A 177 -18.94 2.33 -14.69
N MET A 178 -18.93 3.52 -15.28
CA MET A 178 -17.73 4.11 -15.88
C MET A 178 -16.74 4.56 -14.79
N ALA A 179 -17.22 5.26 -13.75
CA ALA A 179 -16.41 5.67 -12.61
C ALA A 179 -15.87 4.46 -11.81
N ALA A 180 -16.68 3.42 -11.60
CA ALA A 180 -16.27 2.22 -10.89
C ALA A 180 -15.21 1.38 -11.62
N ARG A 181 -15.06 1.54 -12.95
CA ARG A 181 -13.96 0.93 -13.74
C ARG A 181 -12.62 1.65 -13.55
N LEU A 182 -12.65 2.90 -13.07
CA LEU A 182 -11.46 3.71 -12.79
C LEU A 182 -10.98 3.53 -11.34
N LEU A 183 -11.81 2.98 -10.45
CA LEU A 183 -11.38 2.57 -9.12
C LEU A 183 -10.48 1.32 -9.22
N PRO A 184 -9.33 1.27 -8.53
CA PRO A 184 -8.53 0.06 -8.48
C PRO A 184 -9.39 -1.06 -7.89
N HIS A 185 -9.48 -2.17 -8.62
CA HIS A 185 -10.17 -3.34 -8.10
C HIS A 185 -9.41 -3.84 -6.88
N PRO A 186 -10.10 -4.09 -5.75
CA PRO A 186 -9.45 -4.78 -4.64
C PRO A 186 -8.94 -6.11 -5.18
N HIS A 187 -7.63 -6.36 -5.10
CA HIS A 187 -7.07 -7.71 -5.17
C HIS A 187 -7.87 -8.61 -4.22
N ARG A 188 -8.89 -9.29 -4.71
CA ARG A 188 -9.51 -10.40 -3.98
C ARG A 188 -8.41 -11.44 -3.84
N ARG A 189 -8.02 -11.72 -2.60
CA ARG A 189 -7.55 -13.05 -2.27
C ARG A 189 -8.79 -13.81 -1.87
N ASP A 190 -9.08 -14.85 -2.63
CA ASP A 190 -9.66 -16.06 -2.06
C ASP A 190 -8.71 -16.55 -0.94
#